data_AF-A0A9D9GBD2-F1
#
_entry.id   AF-A0A9D9GBD2-F1
#
_cell.length_a   1.000
_cell.length_b   1.000
_cell.length_c   1.000
_cell.angle_alpha   90.00
_cell.angle_beta   90.00
_cell.angle_gamma   90.00
#
_symmetry.space_group_name_H-M   'P 1'
#
loop_
_entity.id
_entity.type
_entity.pdbx_description
1 polymer ?
#
loop_
_entity_poly.entity_id
_entity_poly.type
_entity_poly.pdbx_seq_one_letter_code
_entity_poly.pdbx_strand_id
1 'polypeptide(L)'
;MENLVPIYYDYATALNNAVSPAALKPKDNLTTQYYIRYLLKRAMSVFEFENVPKNWDINYVRYVLWCFGHLVVIKSPTVGVIPQACTLGGFGVYRTPTFANVANPALPIQETGRYWLSAVYDKKKNPTIKGTGVLVKLQPDYLGIVDICTITAERLAYMHEALIMNLANSKMAYVIGAQDKAAAETFKAAIDQIQEGNFAVAVGPKLWDKETGNPLWQGFSNNLRANYIATDILENMRSELNDFNNFIGIPSTNYNKKAHMTVDEINANDVETESLSDIMFETLKKCFNDVNAQFGLDIVVKKRYKVPGKVAGGEANADV
;
A
#
# COMPACT_ATOMS: atom_id res chain seq x y z
N MET A 1 3.81 -9.14 44.24
CA MET A 1 3.37 -7.91 43.54
C MET A 1 4.53 -7.50 42.66
N GLU A 2 4.60 -8.05 41.44
CA GLU A 2 5.63 -7.66 40.48
C GLU A 2 5.20 -6.36 39.81
N ASN A 3 6.02 -5.32 39.95
CA ASN A 3 5.86 -4.04 39.28
C ASN A 3 6.13 -4.23 37.78
N LEU A 4 5.10 -4.59 37.03
CA LEU A 4 5.12 -4.53 35.57
C LEU A 4 4.95 -3.07 35.14
N VAL A 5 6.01 -2.50 34.59
CA VAL A 5 5.98 -1.22 33.89
C VAL A 5 4.91 -1.31 32.78
N PRO A 6 4.01 -0.32 32.61
CA PRO A 6 3.01 -0.38 31.55
C PRO A 6 3.70 -0.35 30.18
N ILE A 7 3.75 -1.51 29.53
CA ILE A 7 4.26 -1.67 28.17
C ILE A 7 3.12 -1.29 27.21
N TYR A 8 3.35 -0.31 26.32
CA TYR A 8 2.41 0.03 25.25
C TYR A 8 2.17 -1.18 24.33
N TYR A 9 0.95 -1.31 23.81
CA TYR A 9 0.50 -2.48 23.04
C TYR A 9 1.46 -2.90 21.90
N ASP A 10 2.06 -1.91 21.23
CA ASP A 10 3.01 -2.12 20.12
C ASP A 10 4.28 -2.86 20.59
N TYR A 11 4.77 -2.53 21.80
CA TYR A 11 5.94 -3.17 22.39
C TYR A 11 5.62 -4.56 22.94
N ALA A 12 4.41 -4.77 23.47
CA ALA A 12 3.95 -6.08 23.90
C ALA A 12 3.79 -7.04 22.71
N THR A 13 3.33 -6.53 21.55
CA THR A 13 3.22 -7.30 20.30
C THR A 13 4.59 -7.64 19.74
N ALA A 14 5.54 -6.70 19.74
CA ALA A 14 6.92 -6.96 19.32
C ALA A 14 7.63 -8.01 20.19
N LEU A 15 7.43 -7.96 21.52
CA LEU A 15 8.00 -8.94 22.45
C LEU A 15 7.36 -10.33 22.29
N ASN A 16 6.04 -10.41 22.14
CA ASN A 16 5.36 -11.69 21.94
C ASN A 16 5.78 -12.34 20.61
N ASN A 17 5.87 -11.58 19.53
CA ASN A 17 6.32 -12.08 18.22
C ASN A 17 7.76 -12.64 18.23
N ALA A 18 8.60 -12.24 19.18
CA ALA A 18 9.97 -12.74 19.31
C ALA A 18 10.06 -14.12 19.98
N VAL A 19 9.07 -14.51 20.81
CA VAL A 19 9.11 -15.74 21.62
C VAL A 19 8.19 -16.83 21.06
N SER A 20 7.10 -16.44 20.40
CA SER A 20 6.22 -17.32 19.64
C SER A 20 5.39 -16.43 18.73
N PRO A 21 5.26 -16.67 17.42
CA PRO A 21 4.41 -15.86 16.56
C PRO A 21 2.97 -15.93 17.10
N ALA A 22 2.60 -14.91 17.89
CA ALA A 22 1.39 -14.93 18.68
C ALA A 22 0.24 -14.65 17.73
N ALA A 23 -0.53 -15.69 17.43
CA ALA A 23 -1.88 -15.63 16.88
C ALA A 23 -2.12 -14.55 15.81
N LEU A 24 -1.73 -14.84 14.56
CA LEU A 24 -2.41 -14.38 13.34
C LEU A 24 -2.86 -12.91 13.33
N LYS A 25 -2.01 -11.97 13.79
CA LYS A 25 -2.28 -10.53 13.70
C LYS A 25 -1.14 -9.84 12.98
N PRO A 26 -1.18 -9.77 11.64
CA PRO A 26 -0.22 -8.98 10.87
C PRO A 26 -0.39 -7.45 11.09
N LYS A 27 -1.48 -7.02 11.75
CA LYS A 27 -1.71 -5.62 12.07
C LYS A 27 -0.67 -5.14 13.08
N ASP A 28 0.00 -4.03 12.75
CA ASP A 28 1.08 -3.39 13.53
C ASP A 28 2.44 -4.13 13.58
N ASN A 29 2.72 -5.00 12.59
CA ASN A 29 4.07 -5.54 12.37
C ASN A 29 4.91 -4.61 11.45
N LEU A 30 6.24 -4.60 11.62
CA LEU A 30 7.21 -3.86 10.79
C LEU A 30 7.03 -4.17 9.30
N THR A 31 6.69 -5.42 8.97
CA THR A 31 6.40 -5.90 7.61
C THR A 31 5.19 -5.17 7.01
N THR A 32 4.12 -5.01 7.77
CA THR A 32 2.91 -4.29 7.34
C THR A 32 3.21 -2.81 7.12
N GLN A 33 3.93 -2.18 8.04
CA GLN A 33 4.35 -0.78 7.88
C GLN A 33 5.29 -0.59 6.68
N TYR A 34 6.13 -1.57 6.36
CA TYR A 34 6.93 -1.58 5.14
C TYR A 34 6.04 -1.59 3.90
N TYR A 35 5.07 -2.51 3.82
CA TYR A 35 4.18 -2.59 2.66
C TYR A 35 3.27 -1.37 2.51
N ILE A 36 2.74 -0.79 3.59
CA ILE A 36 1.96 0.47 3.52
C ILE A 36 2.80 1.58 2.87
N ARG A 37 4.04 1.79 3.34
CA ARG A 37 4.93 2.82 2.80
C ARG A 37 5.30 2.53 1.33
N TYR A 38 5.52 1.27 1.00
CA TYR A 38 5.85 0.83 -0.36
C TYR A 38 4.69 1.08 -1.34
N LEU A 39 3.48 0.64 -0.98
CA LEU A 39 2.28 0.79 -1.81
C LEU A 39 1.88 2.26 -1.97
N LEU A 40 1.97 3.06 -0.90
CA LEU A 40 1.66 4.49 -0.96
C LEU A 40 2.62 5.26 -1.89
N LYS A 41 3.93 4.99 -1.80
CA LYS A 41 4.92 5.57 -2.72
C LYS A 41 4.64 5.17 -4.18
N ARG A 42 4.25 3.90 -4.38
CA ARG A 42 3.92 3.37 -5.69
C ARG A 42 2.69 4.07 -6.28
N ALA A 43 1.64 4.26 -5.50
CA ALA A 43 0.44 4.98 -5.92
C ALA A 43 0.71 6.47 -6.24
N MET A 44 1.53 7.15 -5.43
CA MET A 44 1.93 8.54 -5.69
C MET A 44 2.78 8.70 -6.96
N SER A 45 3.42 7.62 -7.43
CA SER A 45 4.29 7.68 -8.62
C SER A 45 3.54 7.79 -9.94
N VAL A 46 2.23 7.46 -9.94
CA VAL A 46 1.39 7.38 -11.14
C VAL A 46 1.19 8.74 -11.80
N PHE A 47 1.06 9.81 -11.01
CA PHE A 47 0.81 11.15 -11.51
C PHE A 47 2.04 12.06 -11.39
N GLU A 48 2.23 12.87 -12.42
CA GLU A 48 3.25 13.89 -12.52
C GLU A 48 2.59 15.26 -12.57
N PHE A 49 3.17 16.21 -11.84
CA PHE A 49 2.71 17.58 -11.75
C PHE A 49 3.78 18.47 -12.36
N GLU A 50 3.41 19.21 -13.41
CA GLU A 50 4.27 20.16 -14.10
C GLU A 50 3.83 21.60 -13.80
N ASN A 51 4.73 22.56 -14.00
CA ASN A 51 4.49 23.99 -13.80
C ASN A 51 3.99 24.34 -12.39
N VAL A 52 4.34 23.52 -11.41
CA VAL A 52 4.03 23.75 -10.00
C VAL A 52 4.82 24.97 -9.50
N PRO A 53 4.19 25.93 -8.81
CA PRO A 53 4.89 27.08 -8.24
C PRO A 53 6.05 26.66 -7.33
N LYS A 54 7.18 27.39 -7.39
CA LYS A 54 8.40 27.05 -6.63
C LYS A 54 8.21 27.04 -5.10
N ASN A 55 7.22 27.76 -4.59
CA ASN A 55 6.88 27.82 -3.16
C ASN A 55 6.03 26.62 -2.71
N TRP A 56 5.61 25.72 -3.61
CA TRP A 56 4.86 24.53 -3.25
C TRP A 56 5.79 23.34 -3.01
N ASP A 57 5.61 22.68 -1.87
CA ASP A 57 6.19 21.35 -1.65
C ASP A 57 5.30 20.28 -2.31
N ILE A 58 5.78 19.71 -3.41
CA ILE A 58 5.04 18.68 -4.14
C ILE A 58 4.92 17.37 -3.36
N ASN A 59 5.87 17.06 -2.47
CA ASN A 59 5.79 15.88 -1.62
C ASN A 59 4.68 16.05 -0.59
N TYR A 60 4.53 17.25 -0.03
CA TYR A 60 3.40 17.60 0.82
C TYR A 60 2.06 17.47 0.07
N VAL A 61 1.96 18.04 -1.13
CA VAL A 61 0.73 17.95 -1.96
C VAL A 61 0.35 16.49 -2.24
N ARG A 62 1.32 15.66 -2.66
CA ARG A 62 1.11 14.23 -2.88
C ARG A 62 0.68 13.51 -1.60
N TYR A 63 1.39 13.74 -0.51
CA TYR A 63 1.07 13.12 0.77
C TYR A 63 -0.35 13.47 1.20
N VAL A 64 -0.73 14.74 1.17
CA VAL A 64 -2.05 15.17 1.64
C VAL A 64 -3.17 14.63 0.75
N LEU A 65 -3.01 14.68 -0.58
CA LEU A 65 -4.02 14.17 -1.51
C LEU A 65 -4.22 12.66 -1.38
N TRP A 66 -3.15 11.87 -1.33
CA TRP A 66 -3.27 10.41 -1.24
C TRP A 66 -3.65 9.91 0.15
N CYS A 67 -3.27 10.64 1.20
CA CYS A 67 -3.60 10.24 2.57
C CYS A 67 -4.98 10.72 3.02
N PHE A 68 -5.29 12.00 2.83
CA PHE A 68 -6.55 12.61 3.30
C PHE A 68 -7.61 12.72 2.20
N GLY A 69 -7.23 12.56 0.92
CA GLY A 69 -8.15 12.61 -0.22
C GLY A 69 -8.37 13.99 -0.80
N HIS A 70 -8.04 15.06 -0.06
CA HIS A 70 -8.32 16.42 -0.47
C HIS A 70 -7.42 17.45 0.20
N LEU A 71 -7.27 18.61 -0.45
CA LEU A 71 -6.63 19.81 0.07
C LEU A 71 -7.31 21.05 -0.49
N VAL A 72 -7.07 22.21 0.13
CA VAL A 72 -7.55 23.49 -0.39
C VAL A 72 -6.37 24.34 -0.84
N VAL A 73 -6.50 24.96 -2.01
CA VAL A 73 -5.57 26.00 -2.46
C VAL A 73 -6.13 27.35 -2.07
N ILE A 74 -5.34 28.12 -1.34
CA ILE A 74 -5.70 29.44 -0.81
C ILE A 74 -4.66 30.48 -1.21
N LYS A 75 -5.07 31.75 -1.21
CA LYS A 75 -4.16 32.89 -1.34
C LYS A 75 -3.88 33.47 0.05
N SER A 76 -2.69 33.21 0.57
CA SER A 76 -2.11 33.82 1.76
C SER A 76 -1.46 35.16 1.39
N PRO A 77 -1.79 36.27 2.09
CA PRO A 77 -1.09 37.54 1.94
C PRO A 77 0.43 37.47 2.21
N THR A 78 0.87 36.59 3.12
CA THR A 78 2.27 36.47 3.53
C THR A 78 3.08 35.51 2.65
N VAL A 79 2.51 34.38 2.26
CA VAL A 79 3.24 33.28 1.57
C VAL A 79 2.82 33.12 0.11
N GLY A 80 1.75 33.81 -0.32
CA GLY A 80 1.21 33.75 -1.67
C GLY A 80 0.20 32.61 -1.84
N VAL A 81 0.08 32.08 -3.05
CA VAL A 81 -0.86 30.98 -3.34
C VAL A 81 -0.23 29.66 -2.89
N ILE A 82 -0.87 28.96 -1.95
CA ILE A 82 -0.35 27.74 -1.35
C ILE A 82 -1.44 26.67 -1.17
N PRO A 83 -1.10 25.37 -1.29
CA PRO A 83 -1.98 24.27 -0.95
C PRO A 83 -1.90 23.99 0.55
N GLN A 84 -3.02 23.70 1.20
CA GLN A 84 -3.10 23.38 2.63
C GLN A 84 -4.06 22.21 2.88
N ALA A 85 -3.68 21.33 3.80
CA ALA A 85 -4.58 20.37 4.40
C ALA A 85 -5.71 21.12 5.13
N CYS A 86 -6.92 20.57 5.07
CA CYS A 86 -8.09 21.24 5.60
C CYS A 86 -9.16 20.27 6.06
N THR A 87 -10.07 20.76 6.89
CA THR A 87 -11.32 20.07 7.20
C THR A 87 -12.46 20.68 6.38
N LEU A 88 -13.24 19.85 5.72
CA LEU A 88 -14.37 20.29 4.90
C LEU A 88 -15.63 20.54 5.75
N GLY A 89 -16.44 21.52 5.35
CA GLY A 89 -17.66 21.86 6.08
C GLY A 89 -18.75 22.55 5.27
N GLY A 90 -19.95 22.51 5.85
CA GLY A 90 -21.20 22.98 5.25
C GLY A 90 -21.68 22.10 4.08
N PHE A 91 -22.89 22.39 3.60
CA PHE A 91 -23.56 21.57 2.58
C PHE A 91 -24.16 22.46 1.49
N GLY A 92 -23.69 22.24 0.27
CA GLY A 92 -24.29 22.78 -0.95
C GLY A 92 -25.53 21.99 -1.35
N VAL A 93 -26.14 22.39 -2.48
CA VAL A 93 -27.36 21.75 -3.02
C VAL A 93 -27.15 20.25 -3.26
N TYR A 94 -25.98 19.87 -3.76
CA TYR A 94 -25.60 18.47 -4.00
C TYR A 94 -24.84 17.84 -2.83
N ARG A 95 -25.01 18.36 -1.61
CA ARG A 95 -24.24 17.98 -0.40
C ARG A 95 -22.72 18.10 -0.56
N THR A 96 -22.26 18.91 -1.51
CA THR A 96 -20.84 19.27 -1.66
C THR A 96 -20.42 20.21 -0.54
N PRO A 97 -19.16 20.14 -0.07
CA PRO A 97 -18.66 21.06 0.96
C PRO A 97 -18.70 22.50 0.45
N THR A 98 -19.05 23.44 1.33
CA THR A 98 -19.16 24.88 0.98
C THR A 98 -17.94 25.68 1.43
N PHE A 99 -17.25 25.21 2.45
CA PHE A 99 -16.04 25.82 2.98
C PHE A 99 -15.00 24.77 3.38
N ALA A 100 -13.75 25.19 3.46
CA ALA A 100 -12.63 24.44 4.01
C ALA A 100 -12.03 25.23 5.19
N ASN A 101 -11.75 24.55 6.29
CA ASN A 101 -11.10 25.12 7.45
C ASN A 101 -9.62 24.75 7.43
N VAL A 102 -8.73 25.75 7.37
CA VAL A 102 -7.27 25.57 7.36
C VAL A 102 -6.74 25.88 8.75
N ALA A 103 -6.07 24.91 9.36
CA ALA A 103 -5.42 25.05 10.65
C ALA A 103 -3.94 24.71 10.50
N ASN A 104 -3.12 25.70 10.12
CA ASN A 104 -1.67 25.57 10.05
C ASN A 104 -1.01 26.55 11.03
N PRO A 105 -0.39 26.05 12.12
CA PRO A 105 0.27 26.90 13.12
C PRO A 105 1.41 27.77 12.58
N ALA A 106 1.97 27.43 11.40
CA ALA A 106 3.03 28.22 10.77
C ALA A 106 2.49 29.44 9.99
N LEU A 107 1.18 29.50 9.72
CA LEU A 107 0.55 30.66 9.10
C LEU A 107 0.10 31.65 10.19
N PRO A 108 0.11 32.97 9.91
CA PRO A 108 -0.46 33.96 10.83
C PRO A 108 -1.91 33.59 11.16
N ILE A 109 -2.32 33.81 12.41
CA ILE A 109 -3.66 33.39 12.87
C ILE A 109 -4.78 34.03 12.05
N GLN A 110 -4.56 35.24 11.54
CA GLN A 110 -5.49 35.97 10.68
C GLN A 110 -5.66 35.33 9.29
N GLU A 111 -4.75 34.46 8.90
CA GLU A 111 -4.73 33.68 7.65
C GLU A 111 -5.06 32.20 7.88
N THR A 112 -5.50 31.85 9.09
CA THR A 112 -6.04 30.53 9.39
C THR A 112 -7.54 30.64 9.62
N GLY A 113 -8.25 29.53 9.43
CA GLY A 113 -9.70 29.47 9.60
C GLY A 113 -10.44 29.15 8.31
N ARG A 114 -11.63 29.75 8.16
CA ARG A 114 -12.62 29.34 7.16
C ARG A 114 -12.40 30.02 5.80
N TYR A 115 -12.20 29.21 4.77
CA TYR A 115 -12.15 29.60 3.37
C TYR A 115 -13.39 29.11 2.63
N TRP A 116 -14.09 30.00 1.92
CA TRP A 116 -15.26 29.62 1.13
C TRP A 116 -14.84 29.07 -0.23
N LEU A 117 -15.42 27.96 -0.64
CA LEU A 117 -15.03 27.24 -1.86
C LEU A 117 -15.70 27.83 -3.09
N SER A 118 -14.88 28.16 -4.09
CA SER A 118 -15.33 28.87 -5.30
C SER A 118 -16.26 28.04 -6.20
N ALA A 119 -16.10 26.72 -6.23
CA ALA A 119 -16.91 25.83 -7.09
C ALA A 119 -18.37 25.66 -6.63
N VAL A 120 -18.69 25.98 -5.38
CA VAL A 120 -20.06 25.88 -4.80
C VAL A 120 -20.69 27.27 -4.65
N TYR A 121 -19.98 28.31 -5.06
CA TYR A 121 -20.39 29.68 -4.88
C TYR A 121 -21.44 30.10 -5.91
N ASP A 122 -22.69 30.23 -5.46
CA ASP A 122 -23.73 30.93 -6.22
C ASP A 122 -23.75 32.41 -5.81
N LYS A 123 -23.17 33.25 -6.67
CA LYS A 123 -23.13 34.71 -6.52
C LYS A 123 -24.51 35.35 -6.35
N LYS A 124 -25.58 34.69 -6.80
CA LYS A 124 -26.96 35.18 -6.67
C LYS A 124 -27.54 34.94 -5.27
N LYS A 125 -27.15 33.85 -4.58
CA LYS A 125 -27.69 33.50 -3.25
C LYS A 125 -26.92 34.14 -2.09
N ASN A 126 -25.61 34.32 -2.23
CA ASN A 126 -24.76 34.91 -1.19
C ASN A 126 -23.86 36.02 -1.76
N PRO A 127 -24.43 37.19 -2.10
CA PRO A 127 -23.70 38.27 -2.78
C PRO A 127 -22.53 38.85 -1.96
N THR A 128 -22.49 38.61 -0.64
CA THR A 128 -21.47 39.13 0.30
C THR A 128 -20.25 38.23 0.48
N ILE A 129 -20.32 36.95 0.14
CA ILE A 129 -19.24 35.99 0.34
C ILE A 129 -18.53 35.81 -1.00
N LYS A 130 -17.22 35.99 -1.13
CA LYS A 130 -16.47 35.60 -2.33
C LYS A 130 -15.80 34.25 -2.10
N GLY A 131 -15.78 33.38 -3.09
CA GLY A 131 -14.96 32.16 -3.04
C GLY A 131 -13.48 32.54 -2.89
N THR A 132 -12.86 32.13 -1.79
CA THR A 132 -11.47 32.46 -1.43
C THR A 132 -10.53 31.26 -1.53
N GLY A 133 -11.08 30.05 -1.61
CA GLY A 133 -10.33 28.81 -1.80
C GLY A 133 -10.87 27.97 -2.96
N VAL A 134 -10.01 27.09 -3.48
CA VAL A 134 -10.37 26.06 -4.45
C VAL A 134 -10.04 24.70 -3.85
N LEU A 135 -11.03 23.80 -3.86
CA LEU A 135 -10.87 22.44 -3.35
C LEU A 135 -10.26 21.55 -4.42
N VAL A 136 -9.16 20.89 -4.09
CA VAL A 136 -8.55 19.83 -4.90
C VAL A 136 -8.83 18.51 -4.20
N LYS A 137 -9.39 17.55 -4.92
CA LYS A 137 -9.67 16.21 -4.41
C LYS A 137 -9.05 15.16 -5.31
N LEU A 138 -8.60 14.05 -4.72
CA LEU A 138 -8.02 12.93 -5.43
C LEU A 138 -9.11 12.16 -6.19
N GLN A 139 -10.24 11.92 -5.52
CA GLN A 139 -11.36 11.13 -6.00
C GLN A 139 -12.69 11.87 -5.78
N PRO A 140 -13.76 11.51 -6.52
CA PRO A 140 -15.06 12.17 -6.38
C PRO A 140 -15.63 12.17 -4.96
N ASP A 141 -15.32 11.15 -4.18
CA ASP A 141 -15.77 10.88 -2.80
C ASP A 141 -14.95 11.58 -1.71
N TYR A 142 -13.94 12.38 -2.07
CA TYR A 142 -13.07 13.14 -1.16
C TYR A 142 -12.13 12.29 -0.29
N LEU A 143 -12.03 10.98 -0.55
CA LEU A 143 -11.20 10.06 0.22
C LEU A 143 -9.83 9.83 -0.41
N GLY A 144 -8.86 9.55 0.45
CA GLY A 144 -7.55 9.06 0.05
C GLY A 144 -7.62 7.58 -0.32
N ILE A 145 -6.45 6.94 -0.41
CA ILE A 145 -6.34 5.50 -0.73
C ILE A 145 -5.61 4.70 0.35
N VAL A 146 -5.47 5.28 1.55
CA VAL A 146 -4.71 4.68 2.66
C VAL A 146 -5.34 3.39 3.13
N ASP A 147 -6.67 3.33 3.14
CA ASP A 147 -7.45 2.14 3.42
C ASP A 147 -7.11 1.00 2.45
N ILE A 148 -7.11 1.28 1.14
CA ILE A 148 -6.77 0.30 0.09
C ILE A 148 -5.31 -0.17 0.25
N CYS A 149 -4.40 0.77 0.49
CA CYS A 149 -2.99 0.47 0.76
C CYS A 149 -2.83 -0.38 2.02
N THR A 150 -3.60 -0.11 3.07
CA THR A 150 -3.52 -0.84 4.35
C THR A 150 -4.04 -2.26 4.20
N ILE A 151 -5.20 -2.47 3.59
CA ILE A 151 -5.78 -3.80 3.36
C ILE A 151 -4.83 -4.66 2.51
N THR A 152 -4.31 -4.09 1.42
CA THR A 152 -3.35 -4.78 0.54
C THR A 152 -2.05 -5.10 1.29
N ALA A 153 -1.55 -4.16 2.10
CA ALA A 153 -0.34 -4.36 2.91
C ALA A 153 -0.51 -5.47 3.96
N GLU A 154 -1.66 -5.54 4.63
CA GLU A 154 -1.95 -6.59 5.60
C GLU A 154 -1.96 -7.98 4.94
N ARG A 155 -2.56 -8.10 3.74
CA ARG A 155 -2.55 -9.35 2.95
C ARG A 155 -1.15 -9.74 2.51
N LEU A 156 -0.36 -8.79 2.02
CA LEU A 156 1.04 -9.02 1.62
C LEU A 156 1.91 -9.42 2.81
N ALA A 157 1.72 -8.77 3.97
CA ALA A 157 2.43 -9.12 5.18
C ALA A 157 2.08 -10.54 5.65
N TYR A 158 0.80 -10.90 5.60
CA TYR A 158 0.35 -12.25 5.96
C TYR A 158 0.96 -13.32 5.05
N MET A 159 0.95 -13.11 3.73
CA MET A 159 1.60 -14.02 2.78
C MET A 159 3.12 -14.08 2.98
N HIS A 160 3.76 -12.96 3.32
CA HIS A 160 5.18 -12.91 3.63
C HIS A 160 5.51 -13.77 4.87
N GLU A 161 4.73 -13.65 5.94
CA GLU A 161 4.90 -14.46 7.14
C GLU A 161 4.71 -15.96 6.84
N ALA A 162 3.68 -16.30 6.05
CA ALA A 162 3.46 -17.67 5.58
C ALA A 162 4.64 -18.20 4.74
N LEU A 163 5.22 -17.36 3.90
CA LEU A 163 6.41 -17.69 3.11
C LEU A 163 7.61 -17.99 4.01
N ILE A 164 7.90 -17.13 5.00
CA ILE A 164 9.01 -17.34 5.94
C ILE A 164 8.82 -18.67 6.68
N MET A 165 7.61 -18.95 7.20
CA MET A 165 7.31 -20.18 7.90
C MET A 165 7.42 -21.41 6.99
N ASN A 166 6.96 -21.31 5.74
CA ASN A 166 7.09 -22.41 4.80
C ASN A 166 8.56 -22.69 4.45
N LEU A 167 9.36 -21.65 4.22
CA LEU A 167 10.79 -21.78 3.97
C LEU A 167 11.55 -22.37 5.18
N ALA A 168 11.16 -21.99 6.41
CA ALA A 168 11.71 -22.57 7.63
C ALA A 168 11.36 -24.06 7.76
N ASN A 169 10.08 -24.42 7.60
CA ASN A 169 9.60 -25.81 7.67
C ASN A 169 10.13 -26.68 6.53
N SER A 170 10.48 -26.08 5.39
CA SER A 170 11.10 -26.79 4.26
C SER A 170 12.51 -27.29 4.57
N LYS A 171 13.16 -26.78 5.61
CA LYS A 171 14.45 -27.29 6.08
C LYS A 171 14.30 -28.61 6.85
N MET A 172 13.25 -28.74 7.68
CA MET A 172 12.98 -29.93 8.50
C MET A 172 11.49 -30.02 8.86
N ALA A 173 10.80 -31.04 8.36
CA ALA A 173 9.40 -31.31 8.69
C ALA A 173 9.26 -32.69 9.34
N TYR A 174 9.95 -32.91 10.46
CA TYR A 174 9.87 -34.17 11.21
C TYR A 174 9.21 -33.94 12.57
N VAL A 175 8.10 -34.64 12.82
CA VAL A 175 7.62 -34.84 14.20
C VAL A 175 8.41 -36.02 14.76
N ILE A 176 9.14 -35.81 15.85
CA ILE A 176 9.93 -36.86 16.51
C ILE A 176 9.13 -37.39 17.70
N GLY A 177 8.68 -38.65 17.62
CA GLY A 177 8.26 -39.40 18.80
C GLY A 177 9.47 -39.72 19.68
N ALA A 178 9.37 -39.44 20.98
CA ALA A 178 10.41 -39.79 21.97
C ALA A 178 9.80 -40.68 23.06
N GLN A 179 10.51 -41.73 23.46
CA GLN A 179 10.04 -42.68 24.47
C GLN A 179 9.97 -42.08 25.89
N ASP A 180 10.84 -41.12 26.20
CA ASP A 180 10.87 -40.42 27.49
C ASP A 180 11.27 -38.92 27.34
N LYS A 181 11.12 -38.16 28.43
CA LYS A 181 11.41 -36.72 28.46
C LYS A 181 12.89 -36.41 28.21
N ALA A 182 13.80 -37.31 28.59
CA ALA A 182 15.25 -37.10 28.43
C ALA A 182 15.69 -37.25 26.96
N ALA A 183 15.12 -38.22 26.24
CA ALA A 183 15.29 -38.37 24.80
C ALA A 183 14.72 -37.16 24.06
N ALA A 184 13.55 -36.66 24.45
CA ALA A 184 12.93 -35.48 23.84
C ALA A 184 13.82 -34.22 23.93
N GLU A 185 14.43 -33.93 25.08
CA GLU A 185 15.34 -32.80 25.24
C GLU A 185 16.64 -32.96 24.41
N THR A 186 17.15 -34.19 24.30
CA THR A 186 18.33 -34.47 23.46
C THR A 186 18.04 -34.23 21.97
N PHE A 187 16.83 -34.59 21.52
CA PHE A 187 16.39 -34.32 20.15
C PHE A 187 16.18 -32.82 19.88
N LYS A 188 15.62 -32.06 20.83
CA LYS A 188 15.51 -30.60 20.70
C LYS A 188 16.88 -29.95 20.51
N ALA A 189 17.84 -30.27 21.37
CA ALA A 189 19.20 -29.75 21.26
C ALA A 189 19.87 -30.13 19.93
N ALA A 190 19.60 -31.33 19.41
CA ALA A 190 20.10 -31.74 18.11
C ALA A 190 19.45 -30.95 16.96
N ILE A 191 18.13 -30.71 17.02
CA ILE A 191 17.42 -29.88 16.03
C ILE A 191 17.92 -28.45 16.07
N ASP A 192 18.11 -27.86 17.25
CA ASP A 192 18.59 -26.49 17.42
C ASP A 192 19.97 -26.32 16.75
N GLN A 193 20.90 -27.26 16.97
CA GLN A 193 22.21 -27.27 16.31
C GLN A 193 22.10 -27.36 14.78
N ILE A 194 21.12 -28.10 14.24
CA ILE A 194 20.94 -28.16 12.78
C ILE A 194 20.30 -26.86 12.26
N GLN A 195 19.38 -26.25 13.00
CA GLN A 195 18.80 -24.95 12.67
C GLN A 195 19.82 -23.81 12.69
N GLU A 196 20.81 -23.89 13.58
CA GLU A 196 21.98 -22.99 13.64
C GLU A 196 22.93 -23.13 12.44
N GLY A 197 22.74 -24.15 11.60
CA GLY A 197 23.50 -24.35 10.35
C GLY A 197 24.63 -25.38 10.45
N ASN A 198 24.66 -26.21 11.50
CA ASN A 198 25.63 -27.31 11.57
C ASN A 198 25.24 -28.43 10.60
N PHE A 199 26.14 -28.75 9.66
CA PHE A 199 25.90 -29.73 8.59
C PHE A 199 25.71 -31.18 9.08
N ALA A 200 26.22 -31.51 10.27
CA ALA A 200 26.06 -32.83 10.86
C ALA A 200 25.99 -32.70 12.38
N VAL A 201 24.94 -33.27 12.98
CA VAL A 201 24.79 -33.37 14.43
C VAL A 201 24.80 -34.83 14.81
N ALA A 202 25.84 -35.23 15.55
CA ALA A 202 25.98 -36.60 16.05
C ALA A 202 25.09 -36.78 17.27
N VAL A 203 24.12 -37.68 17.18
CA VAL A 203 23.25 -38.04 18.30
C VAL A 203 23.76 -39.27 19.04
N GLY A 204 23.63 -39.27 20.37
CA GLY A 204 24.16 -40.33 21.22
C GLY A 204 23.41 -41.68 21.10
N PRO A 205 24.01 -42.78 21.61
CA PRO A 205 23.47 -44.14 21.52
C PRO A 205 22.14 -44.34 22.27
N LYS A 206 21.69 -43.35 23.06
CA LYS A 206 20.37 -43.36 23.72
C LYS A 206 19.21 -43.17 22.75
N LEU A 207 19.46 -42.74 21.51
CA LEU A 207 18.43 -42.50 20.50
C LEU A 207 18.25 -43.69 19.53
N TRP A 208 18.88 -44.82 19.87
CA TRP A 208 18.86 -46.06 19.09
C TRP A 208 18.28 -47.17 19.97
N ASP A 209 17.34 -47.93 19.41
CA ASP A 209 16.86 -49.14 20.04
C ASP A 209 17.99 -50.18 20.06
N LYS A 210 18.33 -50.66 21.26
CA LYS A 210 19.42 -51.62 21.46
C LYS A 210 19.09 -53.02 20.95
N GLU A 211 17.81 -53.35 20.80
CA GLU A 211 17.35 -54.67 20.36
C GLU A 211 17.12 -54.75 18.86
N THR A 212 16.52 -53.72 18.26
CA THR A 212 16.22 -53.70 16.82
C THR A 212 17.24 -52.95 15.98
N GLY A 213 18.13 -52.16 16.60
CA GLY A 213 19.10 -51.31 15.90
C GLY A 213 18.46 -50.14 15.14
N ASN A 214 17.15 -49.97 15.27
CA ASN A 214 16.42 -48.89 14.63
C ASN A 214 16.50 -47.60 15.45
N PRO A 215 16.49 -46.44 14.79
CA PRO A 215 16.34 -45.18 15.50
C PRO A 215 15.01 -45.13 16.27
N LEU A 216 15.04 -44.55 17.49
CA LEU A 216 13.85 -44.35 18.33
C LEU A 216 12.92 -43.21 17.86
N TRP A 217 13.17 -42.64 16.68
CA TRP A 217 12.33 -41.62 16.08
C TRP A 217 11.49 -42.22 14.95
N GLN A 218 10.21 -41.84 14.90
CA GLN A 218 9.33 -42.14 13.77
C GLN A 218 9.06 -40.84 13.03
N GLY A 219 9.63 -40.68 11.83
CA GLY A 219 9.39 -39.50 11.01
C GLY A 219 7.94 -39.44 10.54
N PHE A 220 7.15 -38.53 11.10
CA PHE A 220 5.82 -38.22 10.55
C PHE A 220 5.99 -37.30 9.34
N SER A 221 5.92 -37.90 8.14
CA SER A 221 6.09 -37.28 6.80
C SER A 221 7.52 -37.17 6.27
N ASN A 222 7.75 -37.81 5.10
CA ASN A 222 9.01 -37.79 4.34
C ASN A 222 8.93 -36.95 3.05
N ASN A 223 7.80 -36.29 2.76
CA ASN A 223 7.63 -35.59 1.47
C ASN A 223 7.89 -34.08 1.62
N LEU A 224 9.15 -33.72 1.80
CA LEU A 224 9.63 -32.32 1.83
C LEU A 224 9.22 -31.53 0.58
N ARG A 225 9.15 -32.19 -0.59
CA ARG A 225 8.74 -31.57 -1.85
C ARG A 225 7.26 -31.22 -1.89
N ALA A 226 6.39 -32.05 -1.33
CA ALA A 226 4.96 -31.75 -1.22
C ALA A 226 4.66 -30.62 -0.22
N ASN A 227 5.57 -30.36 0.72
CA ASN A 227 5.43 -29.29 1.72
C ASN A 227 6.04 -27.95 1.27
N TYR A 228 6.77 -27.91 0.16
CA TYR A 228 7.35 -26.67 -0.39
C TYR A 228 6.32 -25.96 -1.27
N ILE A 229 5.53 -25.07 -0.67
CA ILE A 229 4.51 -24.25 -1.34
C ILE A 229 4.96 -22.78 -1.49
N ALA A 230 6.24 -22.49 -1.23
CA ALA A 230 6.80 -21.15 -1.31
C ALA A 230 6.63 -20.51 -2.70
N THR A 231 6.66 -21.31 -3.77
CA THR A 231 6.38 -20.84 -5.15
C THR A 231 4.99 -20.26 -5.27
N ASP A 232 3.99 -20.99 -4.78
CA ASP A 232 2.58 -20.64 -4.90
C ASP A 232 2.28 -19.40 -4.04
N ILE A 233 2.90 -19.29 -2.86
CA ILE A 233 2.81 -18.09 -2.02
C ILE A 233 3.41 -16.88 -2.73
N LEU A 234 4.58 -17.01 -3.36
CA LEU A 234 5.20 -15.93 -4.13
C LEU A 234 4.36 -15.52 -5.34
N GLU A 235 3.71 -16.48 -6.01
CA GLU A 235 2.76 -16.21 -7.10
C GLU A 235 1.54 -15.44 -6.61
N ASN A 236 0.95 -15.84 -5.48
CA ASN A 236 -0.17 -15.13 -4.85
C ASN A 236 0.22 -13.70 -4.45
N MET A 237 1.41 -13.50 -3.87
CA MET A 237 1.93 -12.16 -3.54
C MET A 237 2.08 -11.28 -4.78
N ARG A 238 2.53 -11.85 -5.90
CA ARG A 238 2.62 -11.13 -7.18
C ARG A 238 1.25 -10.80 -7.74
N SER A 239 0.28 -11.72 -7.63
CA SER A 239 -1.10 -11.49 -8.04
C SER A 239 -1.70 -10.31 -7.27
N GLU A 240 -1.60 -10.30 -5.95
CA GLU A 240 -2.12 -9.20 -5.11
C GLU A 240 -1.45 -7.85 -5.46
N LEU A 241 -0.14 -7.86 -5.74
CA LEU A 241 0.55 -6.66 -6.22
C LEU A 241 0.07 -6.20 -7.60
N ASN A 242 -0.27 -7.13 -8.50
CA ASN A 242 -0.80 -6.80 -9.82
C ASN A 242 -2.21 -6.23 -9.72
N ASP A 243 -3.07 -6.79 -8.86
CA ASP A 243 -4.41 -6.24 -8.61
C ASP A 243 -4.32 -4.80 -8.09
N PHE A 244 -3.40 -4.55 -7.15
CA PHE A 244 -3.12 -3.19 -6.68
C PHE A 244 -2.59 -2.29 -7.80
N ASN A 245 -1.68 -2.77 -8.66
CA ASN A 245 -1.15 -2.02 -9.79
C ASN A 245 -2.25 -1.61 -10.77
N ASN A 246 -3.15 -2.53 -11.08
CA ASN A 246 -4.27 -2.27 -11.97
C ASN A 246 -5.19 -1.20 -11.37
N PHE A 247 -5.47 -1.26 -10.06
CA PHE A 247 -6.23 -0.24 -9.35
C PHE A 247 -5.60 1.17 -9.48
N ILE A 248 -4.29 1.29 -9.28
CA ILE A 248 -3.61 2.60 -9.37
C ILE A 248 -3.26 3.02 -10.81
N GLY A 249 -3.46 2.17 -11.82
CA GLY A 249 -3.14 2.47 -13.21
C GLY A 249 -1.67 2.25 -13.60
N ILE A 250 -0.94 1.39 -12.90
CA ILE A 250 0.37 0.90 -13.36
C ILE A 250 0.12 -0.35 -14.20
N PRO A 251 0.54 -0.38 -15.48
CA PRO A 251 0.34 -1.55 -16.33
C PRO A 251 1.10 -2.75 -15.74
N SER A 252 0.36 -3.79 -15.36
CA SER A 252 0.95 -5.05 -14.93
C SER A 252 1.24 -5.91 -16.17
N THR A 253 2.50 -6.35 -16.30
CA THR A 253 2.85 -7.30 -17.36
C THR A 253 2.54 -8.69 -16.82
N ASN A 254 1.43 -9.29 -17.28
CA ASN A 254 1.11 -10.69 -17.03
C ASN A 254 2.14 -11.59 -17.75
N TYR A 255 3.33 -11.74 -17.15
CA TYR A 255 4.46 -12.47 -17.75
C TYR A 255 4.15 -13.96 -18.01
N ASN A 256 3.20 -14.55 -17.27
CA ASN A 256 2.87 -15.98 -17.39
C ASN A 256 1.97 -16.33 -18.59
N LYS A 257 1.43 -15.35 -19.33
CA LYS A 257 0.52 -15.60 -20.46
C LYS A 257 1.02 -15.03 -21.80
N LYS A 258 2.34 -14.95 -22.01
CA LYS A 258 2.91 -14.36 -23.23
C LYS A 258 2.76 -15.16 -24.54
N ALA A 259 2.16 -16.36 -24.53
CA ALA A 259 2.01 -17.18 -25.74
C ALA A 259 0.56 -17.41 -26.22
N HIS A 260 -0.47 -17.11 -25.42
CA HIS A 260 -1.87 -17.44 -25.77
C HIS A 260 -2.91 -16.36 -25.42
N MET A 261 -2.50 -15.19 -24.90
CA MET A 261 -3.45 -14.10 -24.70
C MET A 261 -3.84 -13.48 -26.03
N THR A 262 -5.13 -13.52 -26.34
CA THR A 262 -5.72 -12.85 -27.50
C THR A 262 -5.62 -11.34 -27.30
N VAL A 263 -5.42 -10.59 -28.40
CA VAL A 263 -5.33 -9.12 -28.39
C VAL A 263 -6.50 -8.47 -27.66
N ASP A 264 -7.69 -9.07 -27.73
CA ASP A 264 -8.90 -8.57 -27.06
C ASP A 264 -8.85 -8.69 -25.52
N GLU A 265 -8.19 -9.71 -24.96
CA GLU A 265 -8.02 -9.89 -23.50
C GLU A 265 -7.00 -8.88 -22.94
N ILE A 266 -5.95 -8.59 -23.72
CA ILE A 266 -4.98 -7.53 -23.38
C ILE A 266 -5.69 -6.18 -23.37
N ASN A 267 -6.44 -5.88 -24.43
CA ASN A 267 -7.18 -4.62 -24.53
C ASN A 267 -8.23 -4.47 -23.41
N ALA A 268 -8.90 -5.55 -23.00
CA ALA A 268 -9.87 -5.52 -21.91
C ALA A 268 -9.22 -5.21 -20.55
N ASN A 269 -8.08 -5.84 -20.26
CA ASN A 269 -7.31 -5.57 -19.03
C ASN A 269 -6.75 -4.14 -19.01
N ASP A 270 -6.32 -3.62 -20.16
CA ASP A 270 -5.86 -2.24 -20.29
C ASP A 270 -7.01 -1.26 -20.00
N VAL A 271 -8.23 -1.53 -20.48
CA VAL A 271 -9.43 -0.71 -20.21
C VAL A 271 -9.81 -0.73 -18.72
N GLU A 272 -9.75 -1.89 -18.05
CA GLU A 272 -10.04 -1.99 -16.62
C GLU A 272 -9.03 -1.19 -15.79
N THR A 273 -7.74 -1.35 -16.10
CA THR A 273 -6.62 -0.60 -15.47
C THR A 273 -6.72 0.90 -15.71
N GLU A 274 -7.18 1.29 -16.90
CA GLU A 274 -7.35 2.68 -17.29
C GLU A 274 -8.52 3.33 -16.55
N SER A 275 -9.66 2.63 -16.40
CA SER A 275 -10.90 3.20 -15.86
C SER A 275 -10.80 3.79 -14.45
N LEU A 276 -10.13 3.10 -13.51
CA LEU A 276 -10.02 3.56 -12.11
C LEU A 276 -9.01 4.70 -11.96
N SER A 277 -7.86 4.58 -12.64
CA SER A 277 -6.84 5.64 -12.64
C SER A 277 -7.28 6.88 -13.41
N ASP A 278 -8.16 6.74 -14.40
CA ASP A 278 -8.79 7.84 -15.12
C ASP A 278 -9.69 8.66 -14.23
N ILE A 279 -10.50 8.03 -13.37
CA ILE A 279 -11.36 8.78 -12.44
C ILE A 279 -10.52 9.73 -11.56
N MET A 280 -9.40 9.22 -11.03
CA MET A 280 -8.46 10.06 -10.26
C MET A 280 -7.83 11.15 -11.14
N PHE A 281 -7.38 10.79 -12.34
CA PHE A 281 -6.73 11.73 -13.26
C PHE A 281 -7.66 12.86 -13.71
N GLU A 282 -8.87 12.54 -14.15
CA GLU A 282 -9.88 13.50 -14.58
C GLU A 282 -10.31 14.41 -13.44
N THR A 283 -10.48 13.85 -12.24
CA THR A 283 -10.82 14.62 -11.03
C THR A 283 -9.72 15.62 -10.69
N LEU A 284 -8.46 15.17 -10.64
CA LEU A 284 -7.31 16.04 -10.40
C LEU A 284 -7.19 17.11 -11.48
N LYS A 285 -7.26 16.72 -12.76
CA LYS A 285 -7.18 17.64 -13.90
C LYS A 285 -8.23 18.74 -13.81
N LYS A 286 -9.48 18.39 -13.50
CA LYS A 286 -10.56 19.37 -13.29
C LYS A 286 -10.25 20.31 -12.14
N CYS A 287 -9.87 19.78 -10.97
CA CYS A 287 -9.55 20.59 -9.80
C CYS A 287 -8.38 21.55 -10.04
N PHE A 288 -7.32 21.11 -10.71
CA PHE A 288 -6.19 21.97 -11.03
C PHE A 288 -6.50 23.02 -12.11
N ASN A 289 -7.42 22.73 -13.05
CA ASN A 289 -7.95 23.75 -13.95
C ASN A 289 -8.71 24.84 -13.19
N ASP A 290 -9.52 24.48 -12.19
CA ASP A 290 -10.22 25.45 -11.35
C ASP A 290 -9.22 26.30 -10.53
N VAL A 291 -8.14 25.69 -10.05
CA VAL A 291 -7.04 26.40 -9.36
C VAL A 291 -6.36 27.38 -10.31
N ASN A 292 -6.02 26.95 -11.51
CA ASN A 292 -5.40 27.78 -12.55
C ASN A 292 -6.29 28.98 -12.90
N ALA A 293 -7.60 28.75 -13.09
CA ALA A 293 -8.56 29.80 -13.40
C ALA A 293 -8.73 30.83 -12.26
N GLN A 294 -8.75 30.37 -11.00
CA GLN A 294 -8.94 31.25 -9.84
C GLN A 294 -7.70 32.08 -9.51
N PHE A 295 -6.51 31.47 -9.63
CA PHE A 295 -5.26 32.05 -9.11
C PHE A 295 -4.27 32.49 -10.20
N GLY A 296 -4.60 32.28 -11.49
CA GLY A 296 -3.73 32.63 -12.61
C GLY A 296 -2.47 31.77 -12.68
N LEU A 297 -2.61 30.47 -12.39
CA LEU A 297 -1.53 29.47 -12.46
C LEU A 297 -1.67 28.63 -13.74
N ASP A 298 -0.67 27.79 -14.02
CA ASP A 298 -0.65 26.89 -15.19
C ASP A 298 -0.21 25.47 -14.80
N ILE A 299 -0.71 24.97 -13.68
CA ILE A 299 -0.36 23.63 -13.19
C ILE A 299 -0.96 22.58 -14.11
N VAL A 300 -0.14 21.62 -14.54
CA VAL A 300 -0.56 20.52 -15.42
C VAL A 300 -0.37 19.18 -14.70
N VAL A 301 -1.41 18.34 -14.73
CA VAL A 301 -1.36 16.96 -14.25
C VAL A 301 -1.21 16.02 -15.45
N LYS A 302 -0.25 15.09 -15.38
CA LYS A 302 -0.04 14.04 -16.39
C LYS A 302 0.02 12.66 -15.75
N LYS A 303 -0.41 11.63 -16.48
CA LYS A 303 -0.07 10.24 -16.16
C LYS A 303 1.38 9.97 -16.54
N ARG A 304 2.17 9.40 -15.62
CA ARG A 304 3.57 9.03 -15.85
C ARG A 304 3.68 7.86 -16.82
N TYR A 305 2.82 6.87 -16.67
CA TYR A 305 2.71 5.74 -17.57
C TYR A 305 1.62 6.05 -18.59
N LYS A 306 1.99 6.06 -19.87
CA LYS A 306 1.02 5.99 -20.97
C LYS A 306 0.87 4.52 -21.30
N VAL A 307 -0.36 4.01 -21.26
CA VAL A 307 -0.64 2.74 -21.95
C VAL A 307 -0.26 2.97 -23.42
N PRO A 308 0.48 2.06 -24.07
CA PRO A 308 0.78 2.18 -25.50
C PRO A 308 -0.55 2.29 -26.24
N GLY A 309 -0.87 3.51 -26.68
CA GLY A 309 -2.15 3.78 -27.32
C GLY A 309 -2.29 2.93 -28.57
N LYS A 310 -3.49 2.39 -28.76
CA LYS A 310 -4.06 2.09 -30.08
C LYS A 310 -3.52 3.10 -31.09
N VAL A 311 -2.81 2.59 -32.08
CA VAL A 311 -2.36 3.40 -33.22
C VAL A 311 -3.62 4.08 -33.75
N ALA A 312 -3.70 5.41 -33.61
CA ALA A 312 -4.68 6.17 -34.34
C ALA A 312 -4.45 5.81 -35.80
N GLY A 313 -5.45 5.20 -36.45
CA GLY A 313 -5.44 4.93 -37.88
C GLY A 313 -5.41 6.26 -38.62
N GLY A 314 -4.24 6.87 -38.70
CA GLY A 314 -3.94 7.92 -39.64
C GLY A 314 -3.75 7.23 -40.97
N GLU A 315 -4.65 7.53 -41.90
CA GLU A 315 -4.49 7.23 -43.32
C GLU A 315 -3.06 7.57 -43.72
N ALA A 316 -2.29 6.54 -44.05
CA ALA A 316 -1.04 6.72 -44.75
C ALA A 316 -1.41 7.27 -46.13
N ASN A 317 -1.14 8.57 -46.33
CA ASN A 317 -1.10 9.17 -47.66
C ASN A 317 -0.25 8.27 -48.55
N ALA A 318 -0.90 7.64 -49.53
CA ALA A 318 -0.24 6.96 -50.62
C ALA A 318 0.26 8.01 -51.60
N ASP A 319 1.47 8.50 -51.36
CA ASP A 319 2.32 9.15 -52.36
C ASP A 319 3.65 8.38 -52.39
N VAL A 320 3.71 7.33 -53.22
CA VAL A 320 4.77 6.99 -54.21
C VAL A 320 4.20 5.90 -55.13
#